data_AF-A0A939XN08-F1
#
_entry.id   AF-A0A939XN08-F1
#
_cell.length_a   1.000
_cell.length_b   1.000
_cell.length_c   1.000
_cell.angle_alpha   90.00
_cell.angle_beta   90.00
_cell.angle_gamma   90.00
#
_symmetry.space_group_name_H-M   'P 1'
#
loop_
_entity.id
_entity.type
_entity.pdbx_description
1 polymer ?
#
loop_
_entity_poly.entity_id
_entity_poly.type
_entity_poly.pdbx_seq_one_letter_code
_entity_poly.pdbx_strand_id
1 'polypeptide(L)'
;AGPVFAGAVILPEDFRHPWLADSKQLTKNRREQMRPIIEQNAIAWGVASVSAAEIDEINILNASIKAMHLAIAKLGLVPELILADGNRFKPFFGPDGVEIPYMTVVKGDAKIPAISAASILAKTYRDEYMTAMAEKYPGYGWERNMAYPTKEHYEAIKALGITPEHRKSFLKNISY
;
A
#
# COMPACT_ATOMS: atom_id res chain seq x y z
N ALA A 1 4.36 11.25 -6.01
CA ALA A 1 3.30 10.92 -7.00
C ALA A 1 2.80 9.49 -6.77
N GLY A 2 1.81 9.06 -7.55
CA GLY A 2 1.19 7.75 -7.53
C GLY A 2 0.05 7.59 -6.50
N PRO A 3 -0.76 6.54 -6.64
CA PRO A 3 -1.80 6.19 -5.68
C PRO A 3 -1.22 5.75 -4.32
N VAL A 4 -2.10 5.58 -3.34
CA VAL A 4 -1.81 4.85 -2.10
C VAL A 4 -2.34 3.44 -2.26
N PHE A 5 -1.54 2.44 -1.90
CA PHE A 5 -1.92 1.02 -1.93
C PHE A 5 -2.07 0.49 -0.52
N ALA A 6 -2.99 -0.46 -0.34
CA ALA A 6 -3.12 -1.27 0.86
C ALA A 6 -3.31 -2.74 0.48
N GLY A 7 -2.83 -3.62 1.35
CA GLY A 7 -3.05 -5.06 1.28
C GLY A 7 -3.90 -5.52 2.46
N ALA A 8 -4.66 -6.58 2.26
CA ALA A 8 -5.31 -7.36 3.30
C ALA A 8 -4.95 -8.82 3.08
N VAL A 9 -4.60 -9.54 4.15
CA VAL A 9 -4.15 -10.94 4.07
C VAL A 9 -4.68 -11.70 5.28
N ILE A 10 -5.23 -12.88 5.00
CA ILE A 10 -5.53 -13.92 5.99
C ILE A 10 -4.52 -15.05 5.75
N LEU A 11 -3.64 -15.29 6.72
CA LEU A 11 -2.66 -16.38 6.66
C LEU A 11 -3.18 -17.61 7.41
N PRO A 12 -2.78 -18.83 7.00
CA PRO A 12 -2.92 -20.02 7.83
C PRO A 12 -2.24 -19.85 9.20
N GLU A 13 -2.81 -20.42 10.25
CA GLU A 13 -2.28 -20.31 11.62
C GLU A 13 -0.86 -20.87 11.77
N ASP A 14 -0.51 -21.86 10.95
CA ASP A 14 0.79 -22.53 10.90
C ASP A 14 1.74 -21.91 9.86
N PHE A 15 1.31 -20.89 9.11
CA PHE A 15 2.16 -20.24 8.12
C PHE A 15 3.35 -19.54 8.79
N ARG A 16 4.56 -19.97 8.45
CA ARG A 16 5.80 -19.37 8.94
C ARG A 16 6.74 -19.10 7.78
N HIS A 17 7.33 -17.93 7.78
CA HIS A 17 8.40 -17.60 6.84
C HIS A 17 9.41 -16.67 7.52
N PRO A 18 10.73 -16.95 7.45
CA PRO A 18 11.76 -16.14 8.13
C PRO A 18 11.69 -14.65 7.78
N TRP A 19 11.30 -14.34 6.53
CA TRP A 19 11.21 -12.96 6.04
C TRP A 19 10.03 -12.16 6.59
N LEU A 20 8.96 -12.79 7.09
CA LEU A 20 7.88 -12.06 7.75
C LEU A 20 8.25 -11.61 9.17
N ALA A 21 9.17 -12.32 9.82
CA ALA A 21 9.62 -11.99 11.17
C ALA A 21 10.57 -10.77 11.21
N ASP A 22 11.30 -10.50 10.13
CA ASP A 22 12.26 -9.38 10.01
C ASP A 22 11.98 -8.52 8.76
N SER A 23 10.70 -8.18 8.57
CA SER A 23 10.19 -7.51 7.36
C SER A 23 10.81 -6.13 7.10
N LYS A 24 11.28 -5.45 8.16
CA LYS A 24 11.91 -4.12 8.11
C LYS A 24 13.22 -4.10 7.33
N GLN A 25 13.86 -5.26 7.15
CA GLN A 25 15.12 -5.39 6.42
C GLN A 25 14.94 -6.07 5.06
N LEU A 26 13.71 -6.27 4.60
CA LEU A 26 13.52 -6.89 3.29
C LEU A 26 13.98 -5.95 2.19
N THR A 27 14.93 -6.44 1.40
CA THR A 27 15.32 -5.80 0.15
C THR A 27 14.16 -5.84 -0.85
N LYS A 28 14.20 -4.99 -1.89
CA LYS A 28 13.20 -5.02 -2.97
C LYS A 28 13.04 -6.44 -3.54
N ASN A 29 14.17 -7.09 -3.85
CA ASN A 29 14.19 -8.45 -4.39
C ASN A 29 13.53 -9.48 -3.44
N ARG A 30 13.82 -9.43 -2.12
CA ARG A 30 13.15 -10.33 -1.17
C ARG A 30 11.64 -10.11 -1.09
N ARG A 31 11.17 -8.86 -1.18
CA ARG A 31 9.72 -8.58 -1.22
C ARG A 31 9.08 -9.14 -2.49
N GLU A 32 9.72 -8.98 -3.64
CA GLU A 32 9.24 -9.52 -4.92
C GLU A 32 9.17 -11.04 -4.89
N GLN A 33 10.14 -11.72 -4.28
CA GLN A 33 10.09 -13.18 -4.08
C GLN A 33 9.01 -13.60 -3.07
N MET A 34 8.74 -12.77 -2.06
CA MET A 34 7.75 -13.09 -1.03
C MET A 34 6.31 -12.92 -1.54
N ARG A 35 6.05 -12.01 -2.49
CA ARG A 35 4.72 -11.80 -3.07
C ARG A 35 4.05 -13.10 -3.56
N PRO A 36 4.63 -13.90 -4.49
CA PRO A 36 4.00 -15.13 -4.95
C PRO A 36 3.84 -16.16 -3.83
N ILE A 37 4.75 -16.21 -2.85
CA ILE A 37 4.63 -17.10 -1.69
C ILE A 37 3.39 -16.72 -0.87
N ILE A 38 3.18 -15.44 -0.58
CA ILE A 38 1.98 -14.96 0.13
C ILE A 38 0.73 -15.26 -0.70
N GLU A 39 0.73 -14.90 -1.99
CA GLU A 39 -0.45 -15.06 -2.85
C GLU A 39 -0.90 -16.52 -3.00
N GLN A 40 0.05 -17.47 -2.98
CA GLN A 40 -0.22 -18.91 -3.10
C GLN A 40 -0.61 -19.58 -1.78
N ASN A 41 -0.13 -19.08 -0.64
CA ASN A 41 -0.30 -19.75 0.66
C ASN A 41 -1.29 -19.04 1.60
N ALA A 42 -1.66 -17.79 1.34
CA ALA A 42 -2.69 -17.11 2.10
C ALA A 42 -4.06 -17.77 1.88
N ILE A 43 -4.86 -17.86 2.94
CA ILE A 43 -6.26 -18.32 2.87
C ILE A 43 -7.06 -17.36 1.98
N ALA A 44 -6.83 -16.07 2.15
CA ALA A 44 -7.34 -15.02 1.28
C ALA A 44 -6.42 -13.81 1.32
N TRP A 45 -6.41 -13.05 0.24
CA TRP A 45 -5.70 -11.79 0.17
C TRP A 45 -6.39 -10.84 -0.79
N GLY A 46 -6.13 -9.55 -0.62
CA GLY A 46 -6.66 -8.50 -1.47
C GLY A 46 -5.71 -7.31 -1.51
N VAL A 47 -5.55 -6.70 -2.68
CA VAL A 47 -4.79 -5.46 -2.84
C VAL A 47 -5.65 -4.42 -3.53
N ALA A 48 -5.67 -3.22 -2.96
CA ALA A 48 -6.41 -2.10 -3.51
C ALA A 48 -5.60 -0.81 -3.45
N SER A 49 -6.00 0.14 -4.30
CA SER A 49 -5.37 1.44 -4.40
C SER A 49 -6.39 2.56 -4.46
N VAL A 50 -6.02 3.73 -3.96
CA VAL A 50 -6.77 4.99 -4.09
C VAL A 50 -5.90 5.98 -4.87
N SER A 51 -6.48 6.59 -5.91
CA SER A 51 -5.77 7.40 -6.91
C SER A 51 -5.17 8.69 -6.32
N ALA A 52 -4.20 9.29 -7.02
CA ALA A 52 -3.63 10.58 -6.62
C ALA A 52 -4.69 11.71 -6.58
N ALA A 53 -5.60 11.72 -7.56
CA ALA A 53 -6.71 12.67 -7.60
C ALA A 53 -7.64 12.52 -6.38
N GLU A 54 -8.00 11.29 -6.04
CA GLU A 54 -8.85 11.05 -4.88
C GLU A 54 -8.13 11.36 -3.56
N ILE A 55 -6.82 11.09 -3.46
CA ILE A 55 -6.00 11.52 -2.31
C ILE A 55 -6.08 13.03 -2.11
N ASP A 56 -6.07 13.82 -3.19
CA ASP A 56 -6.18 15.28 -3.10
C ASP A 56 -7.57 15.72 -2.59
N GLU A 57 -8.63 14.95 -2.88
CA GLU A 57 -9.99 15.22 -2.42
C GLU A 57 -10.21 14.87 -0.94
N ILE A 58 -9.78 13.67 -0.53
CA ILE A 58 -10.13 13.13 0.80
C ILE A 58 -8.99 13.16 1.81
N ASN A 59 -7.80 13.63 1.42
CA ASN A 59 -6.52 13.56 2.14
C ASN A 59 -5.92 12.15 2.28
N ILE A 60 -4.61 12.10 2.51
CA ILE A 60 -3.84 10.84 2.57
C ILE A 60 -4.28 9.89 3.68
N LEU A 61 -4.74 10.39 4.82
CA LEU A 61 -5.17 9.53 5.92
C LEU A 61 -6.46 8.78 5.54
N ASN A 62 -7.46 9.51 5.05
CA ASN A 62 -8.71 8.87 4.64
C ASN A 62 -8.51 8.00 3.40
N ALA A 63 -7.64 8.39 2.47
CA ALA A 63 -7.30 7.57 1.31
C ALA A 63 -6.61 6.26 1.71
N SER A 64 -5.70 6.28 2.70
CA SER A 64 -5.10 5.05 3.24
C SER A 64 -6.16 4.14 3.88
N ILE A 65 -7.07 4.70 4.68
CA ILE A 65 -8.16 3.93 5.30
C ILE A 65 -9.11 3.35 4.24
N LYS A 66 -9.47 4.15 3.24
CA LYS A 66 -10.28 3.68 2.11
C LYS A 66 -9.58 2.57 1.34
N ALA A 67 -8.28 2.69 1.07
CA ALA A 67 -7.52 1.63 0.43
C ALA A 67 -7.53 0.34 1.26
N MET A 68 -7.38 0.44 2.59
CA MET A 68 -7.50 -0.72 3.49
C MET A 68 -8.89 -1.38 3.40
N HIS A 69 -9.96 -0.59 3.45
CA HIS A 69 -11.33 -1.09 3.31
C HIS A 69 -11.56 -1.78 1.96
N LEU A 70 -11.08 -1.18 0.87
CA LEU A 70 -11.15 -1.79 -0.47
C LEU A 70 -10.33 -3.08 -0.57
N ALA A 71 -9.19 -3.17 0.12
CA ALA A 71 -8.39 -4.38 0.15
C ALA A 71 -9.08 -5.50 0.93
N ILE A 72 -9.71 -5.18 2.07
CA ILE A 72 -10.51 -6.13 2.87
C ILE A 72 -11.69 -6.65 2.05
N ALA A 73 -12.40 -5.77 1.34
CA ALA A 73 -13.53 -6.16 0.49
C ALA A 73 -13.15 -7.13 -0.65
N LYS A 74 -11.86 -7.19 -1.03
CA LYS A 74 -11.34 -8.11 -2.04
C LYS A 74 -10.96 -9.50 -1.50
N LEU A 75 -11.00 -9.71 -0.18
CA LEU A 75 -10.66 -11.02 0.41
C LEU A 75 -11.60 -12.14 -0.07
N GLY A 76 -12.84 -11.81 -0.43
CA GLY A 76 -13.87 -12.82 -0.74
C GLY A 76 -14.33 -13.64 0.48
N LEU A 77 -13.75 -13.38 1.65
CA LEU A 77 -14.08 -13.96 2.95
C LEU A 77 -14.26 -12.83 3.96
N VAL A 78 -15.16 -13.03 4.92
CA VAL A 78 -15.40 -12.07 6.01
C VAL A 78 -14.45 -12.43 7.16
N PRO A 79 -13.48 -11.57 7.53
CA PRO A 79 -12.60 -11.85 8.66
C PRO A 79 -13.34 -11.68 9.99
N GLU A 80 -12.93 -12.43 11.01
CA GLU A 80 -13.47 -12.30 12.37
C GLU A 80 -12.86 -11.12 13.15
N LEU A 81 -11.63 -10.72 12.78
CA LEU A 81 -10.90 -9.62 13.40
C LEU A 81 -9.99 -8.95 12.36
N ILE A 82 -9.97 -7.62 12.33
CA ILE A 82 -9.07 -6.84 11.48
C ILE A 82 -7.90 -6.30 12.33
N LEU A 83 -6.67 -6.66 11.95
CA LEU A 83 -5.46 -6.08 12.54
C LEU A 83 -4.87 -5.06 11.55
N ALA A 84 -4.97 -3.77 11.86
CA ALA A 84 -4.53 -2.69 10.99
C ALA A 84 -3.19 -2.10 11.46
N ASP A 85 -2.26 -1.88 10.53
CA ASP A 85 -1.00 -1.19 10.87
C ASP A 85 -1.23 0.30 11.16
N GLY A 86 -0.60 0.79 12.23
CA GLY A 86 -0.67 2.19 12.64
C GLY A 86 -1.54 2.42 13.87
N ASN A 87 -2.10 3.63 13.96
CA ASN A 87 -2.88 4.10 15.13
C ASN A 87 -4.26 4.63 14.76
N ARG A 88 -4.67 4.49 13.48
CA ARG A 88 -5.96 4.97 12.99
C ARG A 88 -6.56 3.95 12.04
N PHE A 89 -7.81 3.61 12.30
CA PHE A 89 -8.66 2.81 11.45
C PHE A 89 -10.09 3.32 11.60
N LYS A 90 -10.98 2.99 10.66
CA LYS A 90 -12.42 3.28 10.76
C LYS A 90 -13.19 1.97 10.76
N PRO A 91 -14.34 1.90 11.47
CA PRO A 91 -15.21 0.73 11.44
C PRO A 91 -15.41 0.21 10.02
N PHE A 92 -15.34 -1.10 9.87
CA PHE A 92 -15.59 -1.81 8.64
C PHE A 92 -16.75 -2.76 8.89
N PHE A 93 -17.72 -2.77 7.98
CA PHE A 93 -18.93 -3.57 8.11
C PHE A 93 -18.88 -4.70 7.09
N GLY A 94 -19.21 -5.91 7.56
CA GLY A 94 -19.34 -7.08 6.71
C GLY A 94 -20.50 -6.95 5.72
N PRO A 95 -20.62 -7.89 4.76
CA PRO A 95 -21.72 -7.92 3.80
C PRO A 95 -23.11 -8.03 4.43
N ASP A 96 -23.18 -8.54 5.66
CA ASP A 96 -24.37 -8.65 6.51
C ASP A 96 -24.71 -7.36 7.27
N GLY A 97 -23.89 -6.31 7.12
CA GLY A 97 -24.04 -5.04 7.83
C GLY A 97 -23.55 -5.06 9.27
N VAL A 98 -22.90 -6.15 9.72
CA VAL A 98 -22.36 -6.26 11.08
C VAL A 98 -20.95 -5.65 11.12
N GLU A 99 -20.66 -4.85 12.14
CA GLU A 99 -19.31 -4.31 12.33
C GLU A 99 -18.32 -5.44 12.64
N ILE A 100 -17.22 -5.48 11.89
CA ILE A 100 -16.12 -6.40 12.15
C ILE A 100 -15.19 -5.77 13.20
N PRO A 101 -14.90 -6.46 14.32
CA PRO A 101 -13.94 -6.00 15.30
C PRO A 101 -12.59 -5.66 14.66
N TYR A 102 -11.95 -4.60 15.15
CA TYR A 102 -10.62 -4.22 14.67
C TYR A 102 -9.69 -3.77 15.80
N MET A 103 -8.39 -3.91 15.55
CA MET A 103 -7.33 -3.41 16.42
C MET A 103 -6.26 -2.73 15.57
N THR A 104 -5.84 -1.53 15.98
CA THR A 104 -4.70 -0.84 15.38
C THR A 104 -3.41 -1.20 16.11
N VAL A 105 -2.38 -1.60 15.37
CA VAL A 105 -1.09 -2.00 15.92
C VAL A 105 -0.01 -1.11 15.36
N VAL A 106 0.56 -0.24 16.20
CA VAL A 106 1.67 0.62 15.80
C VAL A 106 2.90 -0.22 15.47
N LYS A 107 3.42 -0.06 14.24
CA LYS A 107 4.50 -0.88 13.68
C LYS A 107 4.11 -2.36 13.63
N GLY A 108 2.86 -2.62 13.24
CA GLY A 108 2.27 -3.95 13.17
C GLY A 108 2.97 -4.83 12.14
N ASP A 109 3.46 -4.23 11.06
CA ASP A 109 4.26 -4.85 10.00
C ASP A 109 5.52 -5.60 10.50
N ALA A 110 6.06 -5.17 11.64
CA ALA A 110 7.22 -5.77 12.28
C ALA A 110 6.87 -6.66 13.49
N LYS A 111 5.59 -6.78 13.84
CA LYS A 111 5.13 -7.53 15.01
C LYS A 111 4.23 -8.70 14.65
N ILE A 112 3.46 -8.56 13.58
CA ILE A 112 2.38 -9.48 13.21
C ILE A 112 2.64 -9.97 11.78
N PRO A 113 2.83 -11.28 11.56
CA PRO A 113 3.10 -11.85 10.24
C PRO A 113 2.05 -11.50 9.18
N ALA A 114 0.76 -11.48 9.54
CA ALA A 114 -0.31 -11.11 8.60
C ALA A 114 -0.22 -9.64 8.14
N ILE A 115 0.08 -8.70 9.07
CA ILE A 115 0.31 -7.29 8.70
C ILE A 115 1.58 -7.17 7.85
N SER A 116 2.63 -7.90 8.19
CA SER A 116 3.85 -7.96 7.40
C SER A 116 3.57 -8.39 5.95
N ALA A 117 2.82 -9.48 5.78
CA ALA A 117 2.43 -10.00 4.47
C ALA A 117 1.58 -8.98 3.69
N ALA A 118 0.60 -8.35 4.34
CA ALA A 118 -0.20 -7.28 3.75
C ALA A 118 0.64 -6.09 3.28
N SER A 119 1.62 -5.65 4.08
CA SER A 119 2.56 -4.59 3.72
C SER A 119 3.46 -4.97 2.54
N ILE A 120 3.90 -6.23 2.45
CA ILE A 120 4.68 -6.74 1.32
C ILE A 120 3.84 -6.70 0.03
N LEU A 121 2.60 -7.18 0.07
CA LEU A 121 1.70 -7.10 -1.10
C LEU A 121 1.46 -5.63 -1.50
N ALA A 122 1.07 -4.76 -0.56
CA ALA A 122 0.85 -3.35 -0.86
C ALA A 122 2.06 -2.69 -1.52
N LYS A 123 3.27 -2.97 -1.00
CA LYS A 123 4.51 -2.37 -1.51
C LYS A 123 4.90 -2.91 -2.89
N THR A 124 4.81 -4.22 -3.10
CA THR A 124 5.20 -4.84 -4.38
C THR A 124 4.26 -4.45 -5.51
N TYR A 125 2.95 -4.41 -5.27
CA TYR A 125 1.98 -3.91 -6.26
C TYR A 125 2.17 -2.42 -6.53
N ARG A 126 2.47 -1.60 -5.51
CA ARG A 126 2.76 -0.17 -5.73
C ARG A 126 4.02 0.03 -6.57
N ASP A 127 5.08 -0.72 -6.31
CA ASP A 127 6.34 -0.56 -7.03
C ASP A 127 6.23 -1.04 -8.48
N GLU A 128 5.47 -2.11 -8.73
CA GLU A 128 5.08 -2.53 -10.09
C GLU A 128 4.30 -1.42 -10.82
N TYR A 129 3.28 -0.85 -10.17
CA TYR A 129 2.52 0.27 -10.72
C TYR A 129 3.41 1.47 -11.06
N MET A 130 4.31 1.86 -10.15
CA MET A 130 5.19 2.99 -10.37
C MET A 130 6.22 2.75 -11.47
N THR A 131 6.64 1.50 -11.67
CA THR A 131 7.52 1.11 -12.78
C THR A 131 6.81 1.31 -14.13
N ALA A 132 5.55 0.86 -14.24
CA ALA A 132 4.75 1.11 -15.44
C ALA A 132 4.50 2.62 -15.68
N MET A 133 4.33 3.40 -14.62
CA MET A 133 4.19 4.86 -14.76
C MET A 133 5.48 5.55 -15.17
N ALA A 134 6.66 5.01 -14.82
CA ALA A 134 7.94 5.53 -15.28
C ALA A 134 8.11 5.37 -16.81
N GLU A 135 7.59 4.29 -17.38
CA GLU A 135 7.56 4.08 -18.84
C GLU A 135 6.58 5.04 -19.52
N LYS A 136 5.40 5.22 -18.91
CA LYS A 136 4.35 6.13 -19.43
C LYS A 136 4.74 7.61 -19.37
N TYR A 137 5.44 8.01 -18.31
CA TYR A 137 5.88 9.38 -18.06
C TYR A 137 7.40 9.38 -17.82
N PRO A 138 8.20 9.32 -18.90
CA PRO A 138 9.65 9.29 -18.78
C PRO A 138 10.21 10.62 -18.27
N GLY A 139 11.38 10.58 -17.63
CA GLY A 139 12.12 11.77 -17.18
C GLY A 139 11.94 12.15 -15.72
N TYR A 140 10.97 11.55 -14.99
CA TYR A 140 10.78 11.80 -13.55
C TYR A 140 11.66 10.95 -12.62
N GLY A 141 12.47 10.04 -13.19
CA GLY A 141 13.32 9.10 -12.44
C GLY A 141 12.54 8.07 -11.63
N TRP A 142 11.26 7.86 -11.93
CA TRP A 142 10.36 7.00 -11.16
C TRP A 142 10.77 5.52 -11.15
N GLU A 143 11.54 5.07 -12.14
CA GLU A 143 12.15 3.74 -12.18
C GLU A 143 13.18 3.53 -11.06
N ARG A 144 13.73 4.61 -10.50
CA ARG A 144 14.66 4.59 -9.36
C ARG A 144 14.01 5.08 -8.08
N ASN A 145 13.35 6.23 -8.14
CA ASN A 145 12.86 6.91 -6.95
C ASN A 145 11.42 6.52 -6.57
N MET A 146 10.72 5.68 -7.35
CA MET A 146 9.35 5.18 -7.05
C MET A 146 8.35 6.30 -6.68
N ALA A 147 8.53 7.46 -7.30
CA ALA A 147 7.80 8.70 -7.06
C ALA A 147 7.87 9.28 -5.63
N TYR A 148 8.90 8.91 -4.86
CA TYR A 148 9.24 9.55 -3.59
C TYR A 148 9.79 10.97 -3.81
N PRO A 149 9.72 11.86 -2.81
CA PRO A 149 10.15 13.26 -2.93
C PRO A 149 11.68 13.41 -2.91
N THR A 150 12.35 12.97 -3.98
CA THR A 150 13.79 13.15 -4.16
C THR A 150 14.09 14.47 -4.85
N LYS A 151 15.33 14.95 -4.73
CA LYS A 151 15.80 16.15 -5.44
C LYS A 151 15.58 16.02 -6.96
N GLU A 152 15.97 14.88 -7.51
CA GLU A 152 15.77 14.53 -8.93
C GLU A 152 14.29 14.62 -9.34
N HIS A 153 13.37 14.08 -8.54
CA HIS A 153 11.94 14.12 -8.86
C HIS A 153 11.42 15.57 -8.85
N TYR A 154 11.86 16.39 -7.91
CA TYR A 154 11.47 17.80 -7.87
C TYR A 154 12.07 18.62 -9.03
N GLU A 155 13.28 18.31 -9.47
CA GLU A 155 13.89 18.92 -10.67
C GLU A 155 13.10 18.53 -11.92
N ALA A 156 12.71 17.26 -12.04
CA ALA A 156 11.87 16.80 -13.14
C ALA A 156 10.49 17.47 -13.16
N ILE A 157 9.84 17.66 -12.00
CA ILE A 157 8.57 18.40 -11.92
C ILE A 157 8.73 19.84 -12.44
N LYS A 158 9.84 20.52 -12.10
CA LYS A 158 10.10 21.88 -12.60
C LYS A 158 10.37 21.92 -14.10
N ALA A 159 11.01 20.90 -14.65
CA ALA A 159 11.38 20.85 -16.05
C ALA A 159 10.25 20.35 -16.97
N LEU A 160 9.44 19.41 -16.49
CA LEU A 160 8.44 18.68 -17.28
C LEU A 160 7.00 19.02 -16.90
N GLY A 161 6.79 19.75 -15.80
CA GLY A 161 5.48 19.96 -15.20
C GLY A 161 4.98 18.73 -14.42
N ILE A 162 3.74 18.81 -13.94
CA ILE A 162 3.07 17.70 -13.24
C ILE A 162 2.31 16.78 -14.20
N THR A 163 2.05 15.56 -13.75
CA THR A 163 1.21 14.56 -14.44
C THR A 163 -0.04 14.23 -13.59
N PRO A 164 -1.03 13.50 -14.13
CA PRO A 164 -2.18 13.02 -13.34
C PRO A 164 -1.81 12.17 -12.11
N GLU A 165 -0.61 11.57 -12.08
CA GLU A 165 -0.13 10.80 -10.93
C GLU A 165 0.34 11.69 -9.77
N HIS A 166 0.59 12.97 -10.00
CA HIS A 166 1.04 13.87 -8.96
C HIS A 166 -0.12 14.27 -8.03
N ARG A 167 0.12 14.15 -6.72
CA ARG A 167 -0.79 14.60 -5.67
C ARG A 167 -0.58 16.10 -5.49
N LYS A 168 -1.45 16.93 -6.07
CA LYS A 168 -1.30 18.39 -6.08
C LYS A 168 -1.27 18.96 -4.67
N SER A 169 -2.03 18.37 -3.74
CA SER A 169 -2.05 18.78 -2.33
C SER A 169 -0.70 18.64 -1.62
N PHE A 170 0.23 17.84 -2.16
CA PHE A 170 1.58 17.62 -1.63
C PHE A 170 2.64 18.56 -2.25
N LEU A 171 2.31 19.25 -3.35
CA LEU A 171 3.26 20.08 -4.10
C LEU A 171 3.14 21.58 -3.81
N LYS A 172 2.49 21.96 -2.70
CA LYS A 172 2.17 23.37 -2.38
C LYS A 172 3.37 24.32 -2.30
N ASN A 173 4.58 23.80 -2.12
CA ASN A 173 5.82 24.58 -1.98
C ASN A 173 6.72 24.53 -3.22
N ILE A 174 6.19 24.11 -4.37
CA ILE A 174 6.96 23.95 -5.60
C ILE A 174 6.24 24.73 -6.71
N SER A 175 6.95 25.67 -7.33
CA SER A 175 6.53 26.31 -8.56
C SER A 175 6.89 25.40 -9.74
N TYR A 176 5.89 25.09 -10.57
CA TYR A 176 5.99 24.28 -11.79
C TYR A 176 5.05 24.84 -12.85
#